data_AF-W7TB25-F1
#
_entry.id   AF-W7TB25-F1
#
_cell.length_a   1.000
_cell.length_b   1.000
_cell.length_c   1.000
_cell.angle_alpha   90.00
_cell.angle_beta   90.00
_cell.angle_gamma   90.00
#
_symmetry.space_group_name_H-M   'P 1'
#
loop_
_entity.id
_entity.type
_entity.pdbx_description
1 polymer ?
#
loop_
_entity_poly.entity_id
_entity_poly.type
_entity_poly.pdbx_seq_one_letter_code
_entity_poly.pdbx_strand_id
1 'polypeptide(L)'
;MPSSTFFLSIRFFSFPSCLPLPHLSAYYWILNLMFLISPRLAYNFSELIESHAVDTYSQFLDENEDLLRRLPAPRVALDYYVMGDLYMFDEFQTTRPVQTRRPLIRSLYDVFSAIRDDESEHVKTINACQVADEVILSPNAAAAHAAWAEQVEEEEEEEVARSVEEEWWREYDALGKGRGWDGEGGEGGGEGGEWGEEVEFE
;
A
#
# COMPACT_ATOMS: atom_id res chain seq x y z
N MET A 1 31.26 -39.04 -40.18
CA MET A 1 30.63 -37.88 -39.53
C MET A 1 29.82 -38.37 -38.35
N PRO A 2 30.15 -38.03 -37.09
CA PRO A 2 29.22 -38.24 -35.99
C PRO A 2 28.59 -36.89 -35.60
N SER A 3 27.27 -36.81 -35.75
CA SER A 3 26.46 -35.73 -35.19
C SER A 3 26.48 -35.82 -33.67
N SER A 4 27.00 -34.78 -33.01
CA SER A 4 26.90 -34.61 -31.56
C SER A 4 25.61 -33.84 -31.24
N THR A 5 24.64 -34.53 -30.66
CA THR A 5 23.48 -33.92 -30.03
C THR A 5 23.89 -33.53 -28.61
N PHE A 6 24.15 -32.25 -28.37
CA PHE A 6 24.38 -31.70 -27.04
C PHE A 6 23.02 -31.61 -26.32
N PHE A 7 22.71 -32.60 -25.48
CA PHE A 7 21.66 -32.46 -24.47
C PHE A 7 22.27 -31.72 -23.27
N LEU A 8 22.07 -30.41 -23.19
CA LEU A 8 22.33 -29.66 -21.96
C LEU A 8 21.17 -29.92 -20.99
N SER A 9 21.31 -31.00 -20.20
CA SER A 9 20.43 -31.28 -19.08
C SER A 9 20.59 -30.17 -18.04
N ILE A 10 19.59 -29.30 -17.92
CA ILE A 10 19.41 -28.45 -16.74
C ILE A 10 19.18 -29.41 -15.57
N ARG A 11 20.25 -29.76 -14.84
CA ARG A 11 20.11 -30.41 -13.54
C ARG A 11 19.55 -29.37 -12.60
N PHE A 12 18.24 -29.45 -12.33
CA PHE A 12 17.69 -28.86 -11.11
C PHE A 12 18.58 -29.32 -9.96
N PHE A 13 19.18 -28.34 -9.29
CA PHE A 13 19.99 -28.52 -8.11
C PHE A 13 19.19 -29.41 -7.14
N SER A 14 19.67 -30.62 -6.89
CA SER A 14 19.13 -31.46 -5.83
C SER A 14 19.39 -30.70 -4.53
N PHE A 15 18.40 -29.96 -4.04
CA PHE A 15 18.46 -29.29 -2.74
C PHE A 15 18.88 -30.35 -1.71
N PRO A 16 20.01 -30.19 -1.00
CA PRO A 16 20.29 -31.04 0.14
C PRO A 16 19.19 -30.76 1.17
N SER A 17 18.32 -31.75 1.40
CA SER A 17 17.13 -31.68 2.26
C SER A 17 17.43 -31.46 3.76
N CYS A 18 18.60 -30.95 4.11
CA CYS A 18 19.06 -30.82 5.48
C CYS A 18 20.06 -29.66 5.57
N LEU A 19 19.57 -28.42 5.51
CA LEU A 19 20.24 -27.38 6.27
C LEU A 19 20.01 -27.76 7.74
N PRO A 20 21.04 -28.06 8.54
CA PRO A 20 20.79 -28.63 9.86
C PRO A 20 20.03 -27.60 10.71
N LEU A 21 18.88 -28.01 11.28
CA LEU A 21 18.09 -27.24 12.25
C LEU A 21 18.91 -26.42 13.28
N PRO A 22 20.09 -26.86 13.77
CA PRO A 22 20.91 -26.02 14.65
C PRO A 22 21.42 -24.71 14.02
N HIS A 23 21.62 -24.61 12.70
CA HIS A 23 22.07 -23.36 12.08
C HIS A 23 20.99 -22.28 12.13
N LEU A 24 19.74 -22.65 11.81
CA LEU A 24 18.58 -21.75 11.88
C LEU A 24 18.33 -21.30 13.33
N SER A 25 18.44 -22.25 14.27
CA SER A 25 18.27 -21.97 15.70
C SER A 25 19.36 -21.02 16.21
N ALA A 26 20.63 -21.26 15.87
CA ALA A 26 21.74 -20.39 16.25
C ALA A 26 21.60 -19.00 15.63
N TYR A 27 21.25 -18.92 14.33
CA TYR A 27 21.01 -17.64 13.65
C TYR A 27 19.93 -16.81 14.34
N TYR A 28 18.77 -17.43 14.64
CA TYR A 28 17.68 -16.77 15.34
C TYR A 28 18.12 -16.21 16.70
N TRP A 29 18.78 -17.01 17.54
CA TRP A 29 19.21 -16.56 18.86
C TRP A 29 20.29 -15.48 18.80
N ILE A 30 21.24 -15.57 17.86
CA ILE A 30 22.27 -14.55 17.68
C ILE A 30 21.64 -13.20 17.30
N LEU A 31 20.69 -13.19 16.36
CA LEU A 31 20.00 -11.96 15.97
C LEU A 31 19.24 -11.33 17.14
N ASN A 32 18.51 -12.13 17.92
CA ASN A 32 17.77 -11.63 19.08
C ASN A 32 18.71 -11.06 20.15
N LEU A 33 19.79 -11.76 20.48
CA LEU A 33 20.77 -11.28 21.45
C LEU A 33 21.46 -10.00 20.96
N MET A 34 21.81 -9.94 19.68
CA MET A 34 22.40 -8.74 19.06
C MET A 34 21.44 -7.55 19.12
N PHE A 35 20.16 -7.76 18.83
CA PHE A 35 19.13 -6.73 18.93
C PHE A 35 18.93 -6.25 20.37
N LEU A 36 18.90 -7.15 21.35
CA LEU A 36 18.78 -6.80 22.77
C LEU A 36 19.99 -6.00 23.30
N ILE A 37 21.19 -6.27 22.78
CA ILE A 37 22.40 -5.53 23.15
C ILE A 37 22.44 -4.16 22.45
N SER A 38 22.14 -4.12 21.15
CA SER A 38 22.13 -2.90 20.36
C SER A 38 21.27 -3.08 19.09
N PRO A 39 20.09 -2.44 19.02
CA PRO A 39 19.27 -2.44 17.82
C PRO A 39 20.01 -1.87 16.61
N ARG A 40 20.84 -0.82 16.79
CA ARG A 40 21.65 -0.25 15.71
C ARG A 40 22.64 -1.25 15.14
N LEU A 41 23.27 -2.06 15.98
CA LEU A 41 24.17 -3.13 15.52
C LEU A 41 23.41 -4.19 14.72
N ALA A 42 22.23 -4.59 15.23
CA ALA A 42 21.40 -5.58 14.56
C ALA A 42 20.95 -5.11 13.17
N TYR A 43 20.46 -3.87 13.07
CA TYR A 43 20.07 -3.29 11.79
C TYR A 43 21.26 -3.09 10.85
N ASN A 44 22.42 -2.64 11.32
CA ASN A 44 23.60 -2.53 10.46
C ASN A 44 24.02 -3.88 9.87
N PHE A 45 23.96 -4.94 10.66
CA PHE A 45 24.20 -6.30 10.18
C PHE A 45 23.16 -6.75 9.14
N SER A 46 21.88 -6.46 9.35
CA SER A 46 20.83 -6.72 8.36
C SER A 46 21.06 -5.93 7.06
N GLU A 47 21.45 -4.66 7.14
CA GLU A 47 21.74 -3.81 5.98
C GLU A 47 22.87 -4.41 5.12
N LEU A 48 23.91 -4.96 5.75
CA LEU A 48 25.00 -5.68 5.07
C LEU A 48 24.50 -6.92 4.33
N ILE A 49 23.60 -7.69 4.93
CA ILE A 49 23.00 -8.88 4.30
C ILE A 49 22.21 -8.48 3.07
N GLU A 50 21.30 -7.50 3.20
CA GLU A 50 20.44 -7.09 2.08
C GLU A 50 21.26 -6.41 0.98
N SER A 51 22.26 -5.61 1.32
CA SER A 51 23.17 -5.02 0.32
C SER A 51 23.92 -6.09 -0.47
N HIS A 52 24.41 -7.13 0.22
CA HIS A 52 25.04 -8.27 -0.45
C HIS A 52 24.02 -9.06 -1.32
N ALA A 53 22.76 -9.16 -0.90
CA ALA A 53 21.71 -9.77 -1.70
C ALA A 53 21.45 -8.97 -3.00
N VAL A 54 21.38 -7.63 -2.93
CA VAL A 54 21.28 -6.75 -4.11
C VAL A 54 22.43 -7.02 -5.08
N ASP A 55 23.67 -7.05 -4.60
CA ASP A 55 24.84 -7.32 -5.44
C ASP A 55 24.77 -8.71 -6.09
N THR A 56 24.39 -9.73 -5.30
CA THR A 56 24.28 -11.12 -5.76
C THR A 56 23.23 -11.25 -6.87
N TYR A 57 22.05 -10.66 -6.69
CA TYR A 57 21.01 -10.72 -7.71
C TYR A 57 21.35 -9.88 -8.94
N SER A 58 22.05 -8.75 -8.77
CA SER A 58 22.54 -7.95 -9.90
C SER A 58 23.50 -8.76 -10.76
N GLN A 59 24.50 -9.40 -10.14
CA GLN A 59 25.45 -10.25 -10.85
C GLN A 59 24.73 -11.44 -11.52
N PHE A 60 23.78 -12.09 -10.84
CA PHE A 60 23.04 -13.21 -11.40
C PHE A 60 22.23 -12.81 -12.64
N LEU A 61 21.59 -11.64 -12.61
CA LEU A 61 20.84 -11.08 -13.74
C LEU A 61 21.76 -10.81 -14.93
N ASP A 62 22.90 -10.18 -14.71
CA ASP A 62 23.86 -9.82 -15.76
C ASP A 62 24.44 -11.08 -16.43
N GLU A 63 24.77 -12.11 -15.64
CA GLU A 63 25.36 -13.35 -16.15
C GLU A 63 24.37 -14.25 -16.91
N ASN A 64 23.07 -14.13 -16.62
CA ASN A 64 22.03 -15.06 -17.11
C ASN A 64 20.91 -14.39 -17.92
N GLU A 65 21.07 -13.13 -18.31
CA GLU A 65 20.02 -12.31 -18.93
C GLU A 65 19.32 -13.03 -20.09
N ASP A 66 20.09 -13.51 -21.07
CA ASP A 66 19.56 -14.18 -22.27
C ASP A 66 18.72 -15.42 -21.96
N LEU A 67 19.11 -16.17 -20.93
CA LEU A 67 18.41 -17.37 -20.50
C LEU A 67 17.12 -16.99 -19.76
N LEU A 68 17.23 -16.09 -18.79
CA LEU A 68 16.11 -15.68 -17.92
C LEU A 68 14.99 -15.01 -18.71
N ARG A 69 15.32 -14.23 -19.74
CA ARG A 69 14.31 -13.60 -20.63
C ARG A 69 13.49 -14.61 -21.43
N ARG A 70 14.03 -15.81 -21.69
CA ARG A 70 13.33 -16.88 -22.44
C ARG A 70 12.47 -17.77 -21.55
N LEU A 71 12.73 -17.76 -20.24
CA LEU A 71 12.01 -18.59 -19.29
C LEU A 71 10.74 -17.87 -18.83
N PRO A 72 9.60 -18.58 -18.76
CA PRO A 72 8.36 -17.99 -18.26
C PRO A 72 8.48 -17.71 -16.76
N ALA A 73 7.78 -16.66 -16.31
CA ALA A 73 7.66 -16.38 -14.89
C ALA A 73 6.90 -17.52 -14.17
N PRO A 74 7.37 -17.99 -13.00
CA PRO A 74 6.68 -19.00 -12.21
C PRO A 74 5.39 -18.43 -11.64
N ARG A 75 4.37 -19.30 -11.50
CA ARG A 75 3.04 -18.90 -11.04
C ARG A 75 3.04 -18.20 -9.68
N VAL A 76 3.85 -18.67 -8.74
CA VAL A 76 3.97 -18.05 -7.40
C VAL A 76 4.43 -16.59 -7.46
N ALA A 77 5.32 -16.25 -8.39
CA ALA A 77 5.79 -14.88 -8.55
C ALA A 77 4.71 -13.98 -9.18
N LEU A 78 3.94 -14.52 -10.14
CA LEU A 78 2.79 -13.80 -10.69
C LEU A 78 1.72 -13.57 -9.63
N ASP A 79 1.45 -14.57 -8.80
CA ASP A 79 0.49 -14.47 -7.70
C ASP A 79 0.93 -13.39 -6.70
N TYR A 80 2.22 -13.31 -6.36
CA TYR A 80 2.77 -12.33 -5.44
C TYR A 80 2.85 -10.91 -6.01
N TYR A 81 3.42 -10.74 -7.21
CA TYR A 81 3.74 -9.42 -7.77
C TYR A 81 2.62 -8.80 -8.63
N VAL A 82 1.61 -9.59 -9.05
CA VAL A 82 0.61 -9.14 -10.03
C VAL A 82 -0.83 -9.41 -9.60
N MET A 83 -1.13 -10.61 -9.08
CA MET A 83 -2.52 -11.06 -8.91
C MET A 83 -3.08 -10.93 -7.49
N GLY A 84 -2.23 -10.88 -6.46
CA GLY A 84 -2.63 -10.80 -5.06
C GLY A 84 -3.14 -9.41 -4.64
N ASP A 85 -3.52 -9.28 -3.37
CA ASP A 85 -3.92 -7.99 -2.78
C ASP A 85 -2.76 -6.99 -2.62
N LEU A 86 -1.52 -7.46 -2.85
CA LEU A 86 -0.27 -6.69 -2.78
C LEU A 86 -0.07 -5.94 -1.45
N TYR A 87 -0.83 -6.29 -0.40
CA TYR A 87 -0.78 -5.61 0.90
C TYR A 87 0.62 -5.72 1.50
N MET A 88 1.13 -6.95 1.61
CA MET A 88 2.47 -7.22 2.15
C MET A 88 3.59 -6.66 1.29
N PHE A 89 3.35 -6.49 -0.01
CA PHE A 89 4.34 -5.94 -0.92
C PHE A 89 4.54 -4.43 -0.69
N ASP A 90 3.48 -3.70 -0.37
CA ASP A 90 3.56 -2.27 -0.05
C ASP A 90 4.08 -2.00 1.37
N GLU A 91 3.88 -2.95 2.30
CA GLU A 91 4.30 -2.83 3.72
C GLU A 91 5.80 -2.54 3.90
N PHE A 92 6.65 -3.05 3.01
CA PHE A 92 8.11 -2.98 3.12
C PHE A 92 8.78 -1.91 2.23
N GLN A 93 8.02 -0.93 1.72
CA GLN A 93 8.52 0.13 0.84
C GLN A 93 8.51 1.50 1.52
N THR A 94 9.23 1.62 2.64
CA THR A 94 9.19 2.81 3.51
C THR A 94 9.64 4.13 2.87
N THR A 95 10.35 4.09 1.74
CA THR A 95 10.81 5.31 1.04
C THR A 95 9.86 5.84 -0.03
N ARG A 96 8.68 5.22 -0.18
CA ARG A 96 7.75 5.52 -1.27
C ARG A 96 6.30 5.51 -0.77
N PRO A 97 5.40 6.27 -1.44
CA PRO A 97 3.98 6.15 -1.17
C PRO A 97 3.45 4.76 -1.53
N VAL A 98 2.42 4.31 -0.82
CA VAL A 98 1.72 3.03 -1.07
C VAL A 98 1.27 2.96 -2.52
N GLN A 99 1.28 1.76 -3.09
CA GLN A 99 0.77 1.46 -4.43
C GLN A 99 1.57 2.07 -5.61
N THR A 100 2.70 2.73 -5.37
CA THR A 100 3.46 3.41 -6.43
C THR A 100 4.34 2.48 -7.27
N ARG A 101 4.84 1.38 -6.69
CA ARG A 101 5.63 0.37 -7.42
C ARG A 101 4.73 -0.80 -7.79
N ARG A 102 4.66 -1.17 -9.06
CA ARG A 102 3.97 -2.38 -9.53
C ARG A 102 4.81 -3.02 -10.64
N PRO A 103 5.66 -4.00 -10.31
CA PRO A 103 6.54 -4.60 -11.31
C PRO A 103 5.72 -5.37 -12.34
N LEU A 104 6.05 -5.18 -13.62
CA LEU A 104 5.42 -5.89 -14.71
C LEU A 104 6.19 -7.18 -14.99
N ILE A 105 5.60 -8.32 -14.64
CA ILE A 105 6.25 -9.62 -14.76
C ILE A 105 5.87 -10.31 -16.06
N ARG A 106 6.81 -10.47 -17.01
CA ARG A 106 6.61 -11.19 -18.28
C ARG A 106 7.50 -12.41 -18.43
N SER A 107 8.65 -12.40 -17.77
CA SER A 107 9.69 -13.43 -17.85
C SER A 107 10.30 -13.70 -16.49
N LEU A 108 11.09 -14.76 -16.37
CA LEU A 108 11.85 -15.04 -15.16
C LEU A 108 12.88 -13.94 -14.84
N TYR A 109 13.39 -13.26 -15.87
CA TYR A 109 14.26 -12.09 -15.70
C TYR A 109 13.56 -10.96 -14.92
N ASP A 110 12.30 -10.68 -15.23
CA ASP A 110 11.53 -9.64 -14.55
C ASP A 110 11.27 -10.01 -13.08
N VAL A 111 11.13 -11.31 -12.78
CA VAL A 111 10.99 -11.79 -11.40
C VAL A 111 12.26 -11.56 -10.61
N PHE A 112 13.43 -11.97 -11.11
CA PHE A 112 14.69 -11.72 -10.41
C PHE A 112 15.03 -10.24 -10.30
N SER A 113 14.63 -9.43 -11.29
CA SER A 113 14.74 -7.97 -11.22
C SER A 113 13.87 -7.41 -10.10
N ALA A 114 12.62 -7.87 -9.99
CA ALA A 114 11.72 -7.47 -8.91
C ALA A 114 12.27 -7.88 -7.53
N ILE A 115 12.82 -9.10 -7.39
CA ILE A 115 13.44 -9.57 -6.14
C ILE A 115 14.63 -8.68 -5.76
N ARG A 116 15.57 -8.42 -6.69
CA ARG A 116 16.70 -7.51 -6.44
C ARG A 116 16.22 -6.14 -5.95
N ASP A 117 15.20 -5.60 -6.62
CA ASP A 117 14.65 -4.30 -6.28
C ASP A 117 13.93 -4.33 -4.92
N ASP A 118 13.31 -5.46 -4.51
CA ASP A 118 12.77 -5.64 -3.16
C ASP A 118 13.90 -5.59 -2.11
N GLU A 119 15.01 -6.30 -2.33
CA GLU A 119 16.17 -6.24 -1.41
C GLU A 119 16.71 -4.81 -1.31
N SER A 120 16.64 -4.03 -2.39
CA SER A 120 17.03 -2.62 -2.36
C SER A 120 16.08 -1.75 -1.52
N GLU A 121 14.78 -2.08 -1.46
CA GLU A 121 13.82 -1.41 -0.58
C GLU A 121 13.99 -1.89 0.88
N HIS A 122 14.40 -3.14 1.10
CA HIS A 122 14.77 -3.65 2.43
C HIS A 122 15.97 -2.89 3.00
N VAL A 123 17.04 -2.69 2.21
CA VAL A 123 18.19 -1.86 2.61
C VAL A 123 17.74 -0.49 3.10
N LYS A 124 16.86 0.19 2.35
CA LYS A 124 16.37 1.52 2.70
C LYS A 124 15.54 1.51 3.98
N THR A 125 14.66 0.52 4.12
CA THR A 125 13.82 0.35 5.32
C THR A 125 14.69 0.09 6.56
N ILE A 126 15.69 -0.77 6.44
CA ILE A 126 16.65 -1.04 7.53
C ILE A 126 17.47 0.20 7.88
N ASN A 127 17.88 0.97 6.87
CA ASN A 127 18.59 2.23 7.08
C ASN A 127 17.69 3.24 7.85
N ALA A 128 16.42 3.36 7.47
CA ALA A 128 15.44 4.18 8.18
C ALA A 128 15.33 3.76 9.65
N CYS A 129 15.22 2.45 9.94
CA CYS A 129 15.17 1.91 11.30
C CYS A 129 16.42 2.21 12.15
N GLN A 130 17.57 2.50 11.54
CA GLN A 130 18.78 2.88 12.26
C GLN A 130 18.80 4.35 12.66
N VAL A 131 18.22 5.22 11.82
CA VAL A 131 18.31 6.68 12.01
C VAL A 131 17.08 7.27 12.69
N ALA A 132 15.94 6.60 12.61
CA ALA A 132 14.71 7.10 13.21
C ALA A 132 14.82 7.14 14.74
N ASP A 133 14.55 8.32 15.30
CA ASP A 133 14.35 8.52 16.74
C ASP A 133 12.87 8.31 17.13
N GLU A 134 11.98 8.23 16.13
CA GLU A 134 10.53 8.05 16.26
C GLU A 134 10.07 6.73 15.65
N VAL A 135 8.83 6.34 15.93
CA VAL A 135 8.20 5.13 15.38
C VAL A 135 8.03 5.28 13.87
N ILE A 136 8.65 4.39 13.10
CA ILE A 136 8.42 4.30 11.66
C ILE A 136 7.08 3.59 11.44
N LEU A 137 6.11 4.31 10.88
CA LEU A 137 4.88 3.71 10.38
C LEU A 137 5.17 2.98 9.08
N SER A 138 4.58 1.79 8.92
CA SER A 138 4.59 1.14 7.62
C SER A 138 3.76 1.97 6.62
N PRO A 139 4.00 1.85 5.31
CA PRO A 139 3.27 2.62 4.32
C PRO A 139 1.74 2.44 4.42
N ASN A 140 1.26 1.22 4.66
CA ASN A 140 -0.17 0.96 4.86
C ASN A 140 -0.70 1.60 6.16
N ALA A 141 0.06 1.54 7.25
CA ALA A 141 -0.33 2.20 8.51
C ALA A 141 -0.35 3.73 8.35
N ALA A 142 0.61 4.31 7.64
CA ALA A 142 0.67 5.73 7.35
C ALA A 142 -0.53 6.17 6.47
N ALA A 143 -0.87 5.39 5.44
CA ALA A 143 -2.03 5.66 4.60
C ALA A 143 -3.35 5.55 5.38
N ALA A 144 -3.49 4.52 6.24
CA ALA A 144 -4.67 4.37 7.10
C ALA A 144 -4.81 5.53 8.09
N HIS A 145 -3.70 5.97 8.70
CA HIS A 145 -3.69 7.12 9.61
C HIS A 145 -4.05 8.41 8.89
N ALA A 146 -3.56 8.62 7.66
CA ALA A 146 -3.92 9.78 6.84
C ALA A 146 -5.40 9.79 6.47
N ALA A 147 -5.94 8.65 6.01
CA ALA A 147 -7.35 8.52 5.67
C ALA A 147 -8.27 8.74 6.88
N TRP A 148 -7.87 8.25 8.06
CA TRP A 148 -8.64 8.49 9.28
C TRP A 148 -8.59 9.96 9.71
N ALA A 149 -7.45 10.63 9.57
CA ALA A 149 -7.33 12.06 9.85
C ALA A 149 -8.24 12.91 8.93
N GLU A 150 -8.27 12.59 7.63
CA GLU A 150 -9.14 13.25 6.65
C GLU A 150 -10.63 13.06 7.02
N GLN A 151 -11.03 11.85 7.43
CA GLN A 151 -12.39 11.58 7.90
C GLN A 151 -12.77 12.38 9.15
N VAL A 152 -11.84 12.54 10.11
CA VAL A 152 -12.09 13.34 11.32
C VAL A 152 -12.25 14.82 10.96
N GLU A 153 -11.45 15.34 10.03
CA GLU A 153 -11.59 16.72 9.56
C GLU A 153 -12.94 16.93 8.85
N GLU A 154 -13.38 15.99 8.00
CA GLU A 154 -14.72 16.06 7.37
C GLU A 154 -15.86 16.01 8.40
N GLU A 155 -15.78 15.12 9.41
CA GLU A 155 -16.78 15.03 10.47
C GLU A 155 -16.84 16.30 11.34
N GLU A 156 -15.68 16.90 11.67
CA GLU A 156 -15.61 18.18 12.38
C GLU A 156 -16.20 19.33 11.55
N GLU A 157 -15.90 19.40 10.24
CA GLU A 157 -16.48 20.40 9.34
C GLU A 157 -18.02 20.26 9.23
N GLU A 158 -18.53 19.05 9.11
CA GLU A 158 -19.98 18.78 9.10
C GLU A 158 -20.66 19.15 10.42
N GLU A 159 -20.02 18.87 11.56
CA GLU A 159 -20.53 19.27 12.88
C GLU A 159 -20.58 20.79 13.01
N VAL A 160 -19.53 21.50 12.58
CA VAL A 160 -19.49 22.97 12.57
C VAL A 160 -20.58 23.52 11.65
N ALA A 161 -20.74 23.01 10.43
CA ALA A 161 -21.77 23.45 9.50
C ALA A 161 -23.18 23.26 10.07
N ARG A 162 -23.45 22.11 10.72
CA ARG A 162 -24.72 21.83 11.39
C ARG A 162 -24.98 22.80 12.54
N SER A 163 -23.94 23.12 13.33
CA SER A 163 -24.07 24.09 14.43
C SER A 163 -24.40 25.50 13.95
N VAL A 164 -23.79 25.93 12.83
CA VAL A 164 -24.04 27.23 12.19
C VAL A 164 -25.45 27.27 11.59
N GLU A 165 -25.89 26.21 10.93
CA GLU A 165 -27.26 26.12 10.40
C GLU A 165 -28.30 26.16 11.53
N GLU A 166 -28.07 25.43 12.63
CA GLU A 166 -28.93 25.47 13.80
C GLU A 166 -28.99 26.86 14.46
N GLU A 167 -27.87 27.57 14.53
CA GLU A 167 -27.82 28.94 15.04
C GLU A 167 -28.59 29.89 14.12
N TRP A 168 -28.43 29.76 12.80
CA TRP A 168 -29.15 30.56 11.83
C TRP A 168 -30.67 30.37 11.93
N TRP A 169 -31.14 29.13 12.05
CA TRP A 169 -32.57 28.85 12.26
C TRP A 169 -33.09 29.43 13.57
N ARG A 170 -32.30 29.36 14.65
CA ARG A 170 -32.66 29.99 15.94
C ARG A 170 -32.81 31.50 15.81
N GLU A 171 -31.91 32.18 15.11
CA GLU A 171 -32.01 33.62 14.85
C GLU A 171 -33.21 33.97 13.96
N TYR A 172 -33.45 33.19 12.90
CA TYR A 172 -34.57 33.38 11.99
C TYR A 172 -35.92 33.29 12.72
N ASP A 173 -36.08 32.28 13.58
CA ASP A 173 -37.26 32.10 14.42
C ASP A 173 -37.42 33.24 15.43
N ALA A 174 -36.32 33.72 16.04
CA ALA A 174 -36.32 34.84 16.97
C ALA A 174 -36.75 36.17 16.33
N LEU A 175 -36.46 36.38 15.04
CA LEU A 175 -36.92 37.54 14.27
C LEU A 175 -38.41 37.47 13.91
N GLY A 176 -39.11 36.39 14.29
CA GLY A 176 -40.55 36.20 14.02
C GLY A 176 -40.86 35.99 12.54
N LYS A 177 -39.85 35.64 11.73
CA LYS A 177 -40.00 35.36 10.29
C LYS A 177 -40.38 33.90 10.02
N GLY A 178 -40.13 33.01 10.97
CA GLY A 178 -40.53 31.60 10.93
C GLY A 178 -41.90 31.35 11.55
N ARG A 179 -42.96 31.48 10.74
CA ARG A 179 -44.22 30.70 10.79
C ARG A 179 -45.23 31.35 9.84
N GLY A 180 -45.34 30.76 8.65
CA GLY A 180 -46.31 31.14 7.64
C GLY A 180 -46.33 30.15 6.47
N TRP A 181 -46.36 28.85 6.76
CA TRP A 181 -46.96 27.88 5.84
C TRP A 181 -47.43 26.64 6.59
N ASP A 182 -48.67 26.70 7.06
CA ASP A 182 -49.43 25.63 7.71
C ASP A 182 -50.19 24.87 6.62
N GLY A 183 -49.48 23.95 5.96
CA GLY A 183 -50.09 22.98 5.07
C GLY A 183 -50.79 21.89 5.87
N GLU A 184 -52.07 22.08 6.19
CA GLU A 184 -53.06 21.00 6.31
C GLU A 184 -54.49 21.55 6.50
N GLY A 185 -55.38 21.27 5.56
CA GLY A 185 -56.81 21.51 5.73
C GLY A 185 -57.66 21.44 4.46
N GLY A 186 -58.12 20.23 4.11
CA GLY A 186 -59.44 20.06 3.50
C GLY A 186 -59.51 19.32 2.16
N GLU A 187 -59.83 18.03 2.20
CA GLU A 187 -60.56 17.37 1.11
C GLU A 187 -61.94 18.03 0.97
N GLY A 188 -62.23 18.57 -0.22
CA GLY A 188 -63.54 19.11 -0.58
C GLY A 188 -63.54 19.56 -2.03
N GLY A 189 -64.21 18.79 -2.90
CA GLY A 189 -64.22 18.99 -4.35
C GLY A 189 -64.79 20.32 -4.82
N GLY A 190 -64.37 20.75 -6.00
CA GLY A 190 -64.92 21.89 -6.72
C GLY A 190 -64.07 22.25 -7.93
N GLU A 191 -64.68 22.21 -9.11
CA GLU A 191 -64.11 22.54 -10.41
C GLU A 191 -63.70 24.02 -10.53
N GLY A 192 -62.70 24.30 -11.39
CA GLY A 192 -62.69 25.47 -12.25
C GLY A 192 -61.91 26.73 -11.81
N GLY A 193 -61.17 27.30 -12.76
CA GLY A 193 -60.75 28.72 -12.81
C GLY A 193 -59.33 28.98 -12.30
N GLU A 194 -58.32 29.14 -13.16
CA GLU A 194 -57.98 30.38 -13.89
C GLU A 194 -57.33 31.44 -12.99
N TRP A 195 -56.03 31.67 -13.22
CA TRP A 195 -55.35 32.93 -12.87
C TRP A 195 -54.31 33.26 -13.95
N GLY A 196 -54.74 33.98 -14.99
CA GLY A 196 -54.04 35.21 -15.37
C GLY A 196 -54.31 36.26 -14.26
N GLU A 197 -53.59 37.35 -14.10
CA GLU A 197 -52.78 38.15 -15.02
C GLU A 197 -51.98 39.15 -14.16
N GLU A 198 -50.93 39.70 -14.75
CA GLU A 198 -50.31 41.01 -14.50
C GLU A 198 -49.89 41.44 -13.08
N VAL A 199 -48.57 41.59 -12.95
CA VAL A 199 -47.96 42.57 -12.05
C VAL A 199 -47.74 43.84 -12.86
N GLU A 200 -48.58 44.85 -12.62
CA GLU A 200 -48.42 46.21 -13.15
C GLU A 200 -47.41 46.98 -12.27
N PHE A 201 -46.43 47.62 -12.92
CA PHE A 201 -45.46 48.52 -12.31
C PHE A 201 -45.98 49.96 -12.43
N GLU A 202 -46.07 50.68 -11.30
CA GLU A 202 -45.99 52.16 -11.25
C GLU A 202 -44.72 52.59 -10.52
#